data_AF-A0AAE9XFU9-F1
#
_entry.id   AF-A0AAE9XFU9-F1
#
_cell.length_a   1.000
_cell.length_b   1.000
_cell.length_c   1.000
_cell.angle_alpha   90.00
_cell.angle_beta   90.00
_cell.angle_gamma   90.00
#
_symmetry.space_group_name_H-M   'P 1'
#
loop_
_entity.id
_entity.type
_entity.pdbx_description
1 polymer ?
#
loop_
_entity_poly.entity_id
_entity_poly.type
_entity_poly.pdbx_seq_one_letter_code
_entity_poly.pdbx_strand_id
1 'polypeptide(L)'
;MSEELLPTPDLQVYVDAIRVRFSPAKTDEATHFFSTDEVKEAIRELNPDIKGLTPTAVHDALLEAGFTLGLQPGTQSMRFMWLMKEK
;
A
#
# COMPACT_ATOMS: atom_id res chain seq x y z
N MET A 1 -9.74 -23.08 -21.17
CA MET A 1 -8.71 -22.09 -20.85
C MET A 1 -8.60 -22.08 -19.34
N SER A 2 -7.59 -22.76 -18.82
CA SER A 2 -7.34 -22.83 -17.39
C SER A 2 -6.75 -21.49 -16.98
N GLU A 3 -7.57 -20.62 -16.41
CA GLU A 3 -7.05 -19.50 -15.63
C GLU A 3 -6.40 -20.13 -14.40
N GLU A 4 -5.11 -20.46 -14.50
CA GLU A 4 -4.27 -20.59 -13.32
C GLU A 4 -4.32 -19.22 -12.63
N LEU A 5 -5.29 -19.08 -11.73
CA LEU A 5 -5.30 -18.05 -10.71
C LEU A 5 -4.00 -18.25 -9.92
N LEU A 6 -2.94 -17.58 -10.37
CA LEU A 6 -1.71 -17.46 -9.61
C LEU A 6 -2.12 -17.15 -8.17
N PRO A 7 -1.57 -17.87 -7.18
CA PRO A 7 -1.95 -17.67 -5.78
C PRO A 7 -1.79 -16.19 -5.47
N THR A 8 -2.89 -15.54 -5.08
CA THR A 8 -2.87 -14.15 -4.67
C THR A 8 -1.84 -14.06 -3.55
N PRO A 9 -0.78 -13.23 -3.69
CA PRO A 9 0.21 -13.13 -2.65
C PRO A 9 -0.49 -12.70 -1.36
N ASP A 10 -0.18 -13.39 -0.27
CA ASP A 10 -0.81 -13.10 1.02
C ASP A 10 -0.21 -11.79 1.56
N LEU A 11 -0.80 -10.67 1.15
CA LEU A 11 -0.33 -9.32 1.49
C LEU A 11 -0.79 -8.86 2.88
N GLN A 12 -1.72 -9.60 3.49
CA GLN A 12 -2.26 -9.34 4.82
C GLN A 12 -1.15 -9.19 5.86
N VAL A 13 -0.12 -10.05 5.84
CA VAL A 13 0.99 -10.01 6.81
C VAL A 13 1.76 -8.68 6.73
N TYR A 14 2.07 -8.20 5.52
CA TYR A 14 2.79 -6.93 5.36
C TYR A 14 1.91 -5.74 5.68
N VAL A 15 0.64 -5.80 5.30
CA VAL A 15 -0.33 -4.75 5.57
C VAL A 15 -0.61 -4.64 7.07
N ASP A 16 -0.65 -5.77 7.80
CA ASP A 16 -0.76 -5.79 9.25
C ASP A 16 0.50 -5.21 9.91
N ALA A 17 1.69 -5.57 9.39
CA ALA A 17 2.94 -4.96 9.84
C ALA A 17 2.99 -3.43 9.62
N ILE A 18 2.44 -2.95 8.48
CA ILE A 18 2.26 -1.52 8.25
C ILE A 18 1.27 -0.96 9.28
N ARG A 19 0.13 -1.60 9.53
CA ARG A 19 -0.86 -1.17 10.55
C ARG A 19 -0.33 -1.11 11.98
N VAL A 20 0.68 -1.92 12.31
CA VAL A 20 1.35 -1.87 13.62
C VAL A 20 2.06 -0.54 13.82
N ARG A 21 2.71 0.01 12.79
CA ARG A 21 3.45 1.29 12.88
C ARG A 21 2.70 2.50 12.36
N PHE A 22 1.90 2.31 11.32
CA PHE A 22 1.20 3.35 10.59
C PHE A 22 -0.30 3.13 10.69
N SER A 23 -1.03 4.21 10.99
CA SER A 23 -2.49 4.23 10.95
C SER A 23 -2.98 4.87 9.64
N PRO A 24 -4.15 4.46 9.14
CA PRO A 24 -4.82 5.20 8.08
C PRO A 24 -5.11 6.63 8.55
N ALA A 25 -4.71 7.60 7.74
CA ALA A 25 -4.84 9.02 8.08
C ALA A 25 -5.61 9.78 7.00
N LYS A 26 -6.18 10.93 7.40
CA LYS A 26 -6.73 11.91 6.46
C LYS A 26 -5.63 12.87 6.03
N THR A 27 -5.86 13.63 4.96
CA THR A 27 -4.85 14.55 4.38
C THR A 27 -4.28 15.52 5.41
N ASP A 28 -5.09 15.97 6.36
CA ASP A 28 -4.70 16.93 7.40
C ASP A 28 -3.84 16.29 8.52
N GLU A 29 -3.97 14.98 8.72
CA GLU A 29 -3.29 14.22 9.78
C GLU A 29 -2.17 13.33 9.25
N ALA A 30 -2.04 13.22 7.92
CA ALA A 30 -1.06 12.38 7.26
C ALA A 30 0.33 12.99 7.43
N THR A 31 1.16 12.31 8.22
CA THR A 31 2.59 12.64 8.37
C THR A 31 3.42 12.10 7.23
N HIS A 32 2.96 11.00 6.62
CA HIS A 32 3.68 10.27 5.60
C HIS A 32 2.77 10.03 4.40
N PHE A 33 3.36 10.13 3.22
CA PHE A 33 2.70 9.94 1.93
C PHE A 33 3.50 8.88 1.18
N PHE A 34 2.86 7.75 0.87
CA PHE A 34 3.52 6.66 0.14
C PHE A 34 2.78 6.36 -1.14
N SER A 35 3.52 6.14 -2.21
CA SER A 35 2.98 5.66 -3.48
C SER A 35 2.73 4.15 -3.39
N THR A 36 1.78 3.62 -4.17
CA THR A 36 1.56 2.17 -4.26
C THR A 36 2.84 1.42 -4.66
N ASP A 37 3.68 2.03 -5.51
CA ASP A 37 4.96 1.45 -5.90
C ASP A 37 5.97 1.42 -4.76
N GLU A 38 6.04 2.47 -3.92
CA GLU A 38 6.90 2.48 -2.73
C GLU A 38 6.48 1.39 -1.73
N VAL A 39 5.18 1.20 -1.50
CA VAL A 39 4.70 0.11 -0.64
C VAL A 39 5.04 -1.25 -1.26
N LYS A 40 4.91 -1.39 -2.60
CA LYS A 40 5.30 -2.59 -3.32
C LYS A 40 6.79 -2.88 -3.14
N GLU A 41 7.65 -1.87 -3.26
CA GLU A 41 9.09 -2.02 -3.07
C GLU A 41 9.42 -2.40 -1.63
N ALA A 42 8.80 -1.75 -0.63
CA ALA A 42 8.99 -2.10 0.78
C ALA A 42 8.59 -3.56 1.09
N ILE A 43 7.47 -4.03 0.52
CA ILE A 43 7.06 -5.44 0.62
C ILE A 43 8.10 -6.35 -0.03
N ARG A 44 8.63 -5.97 -1.20
CA ARG A 44 9.67 -6.71 -1.92
C ARG A 44 11.01 -6.72 -1.17
N GLU A 45 11.34 -5.67 -0.43
CA GLU A 45 12.53 -5.64 0.43
C GLU A 45 12.40 -6.59 1.62
N LEU A 46 11.19 -6.70 2.20
CA LEU A 46 10.89 -7.66 3.27
C LEU A 46 10.83 -9.10 2.77
N ASN A 47 10.32 -9.30 1.56
CA ASN A 47 10.24 -10.61 0.92
C ASN A 47 10.49 -10.53 -0.59
N PRO A 48 11.75 -10.72 -1.04
CA PRO A 48 12.08 -10.66 -2.46
C PRO A 48 11.54 -11.85 -3.26
N ASP A 49 11.21 -12.96 -2.59
CA ASP A 49 10.66 -14.18 -3.20
C ASP A 49 9.14 -14.14 -3.41
N ILE A 50 8.49 -13.02 -3.06
CA ILE A 50 7.05 -12.86 -3.23
C ILE A 50 6.65 -12.91 -4.71
N LYS A 51 5.94 -13.98 -5.09
CA LYS A 51 5.46 -14.18 -6.46
C LYS A 51 4.09 -13.52 -6.64
N GLY A 52 3.89 -12.87 -7.79
CA GLY A 52 2.61 -12.25 -8.12
C GLY A 52 2.33 -10.90 -7.45
N LEU A 53 3.35 -10.27 -6.84
CA LEU A 53 3.22 -8.93 -6.28
C LEU A 53 3.02 -7.88 -7.39
N THR A 54 1.78 -7.47 -7.59
CA THR A 54 1.40 -6.43 -8.54
C THR A 54 1.01 -5.14 -7.80
N PRO A 55 1.14 -3.97 -8.43
CA PRO A 55 0.64 -2.71 -7.86
C PRO A 55 -0.85 -2.78 -7.52
N THR A 56 -1.63 -3.50 -8.34
CA THR A 56 -3.06 -3.71 -8.11
C THR A 56 -3.32 -4.52 -6.85
N ALA A 57 -2.56 -5.59 -6.61
CA ALA A 57 -2.68 -6.39 -5.38
C ALA A 57 -2.34 -5.56 -4.14
N VAL A 58 -1.27 -4.75 -4.20
CA VAL A 58 -0.90 -3.84 -3.09
C VAL A 58 -1.99 -2.79 -2.86
N HIS A 59 -2.54 -2.23 -3.93
CA HIS A 59 -3.62 -1.27 -3.85
C HIS A 59 -4.86 -1.86 -3.17
N ASP A 60 -5.30 -3.04 -3.60
CA ASP A 60 -6.46 -3.72 -3.03
C ASP A 60 -6.23 -4.06 -1.56
N ALA A 61 -5.05 -4.60 -1.22
CA ALA A 61 -4.70 -4.95 0.15
C ALA A 61 -4.67 -3.74 1.10
N LEU A 62 -4.17 -2.58 0.63
CA LEU A 62 -4.21 -1.33 1.41
C LEU A 62 -5.63 -0.79 1.56
N LEU A 63 -6.46 -0.92 0.51
CA LEU A 63 -7.87 -0.51 0.53
C LEU A 63 -8.67 -1.36 1.52
N GLU A 64 -8.49 -2.69 1.49
CA GLU A 64 -9.10 -3.63 2.44
C GLU A 64 -8.65 -3.37 3.88
N ALA A 65 -7.40 -2.91 4.07
CA ALA A 65 -6.91 -2.46 5.35
C ALA A 65 -7.36 -1.04 5.75
N GLY A 66 -8.23 -0.40 4.98
CA GLY A 66 -8.83 0.88 5.34
C GLY A 66 -7.86 2.06 5.23
N PHE A 67 -6.73 1.90 4.54
CA PHE A 67 -5.91 3.05 4.16
C PHE A 67 -6.67 3.91 3.15
N THR A 68 -6.42 5.21 3.20
CA THR A 68 -7.09 6.19 2.33
C THR A 68 -6.11 6.74 1.32
N LEU A 69 -6.51 6.71 0.05
CA LEU A 69 -5.82 7.45 -1.01
C LEU A 69 -6.27 8.90 -1.00
N GLY A 70 -5.32 9.82 -1.03
CA GLY A 70 -5.61 11.24 -1.11
C GLY A 70 -4.59 11.97 -1.97
N LEU A 71 -4.89 13.25 -2.21
CA LEU A 71 -3.99 14.15 -2.91
C LEU A 71 -2.96 14.68 -1.92
N GLN A 72 -1.68 14.56 -2.29
CA GLN A 72 -0.62 15.20 -1.52
C GLN A 72 -0.71 16.73 -1.69
N PRO A 73 -0.91 17.48 -0.60
CA PRO A 73 -0.99 18.93 -0.67
C PRO A 73 0.33 19.52 -1.19
N GLY A 74 0.25 20.57 -2.00
CA GLY A 74 1.42 21.30 -2.52
C GLY A 74 2.04 20.74 -3.80
N THR A 75 1.44 19.73 -4.44
CA THR A 75 1.97 19.17 -5.70
C THR A 75 1.28 19.81 -6.92
N GLN A 76 2.07 20.31 -7.88
CA GLN A 76 1.58 20.86 -9.16
C GLN A 76 0.94 19.80 -10.08
N SER A 77 1.25 18.54 -9.83
CA SER A 77 0.70 17.37 -10.52
C SER A 77 -0.19 16.59 -9.57
N MET A 78 -1.41 16.27 -9.99
CA MET A 78 -2.36 15.48 -9.22
C MET A 78 -1.80 14.05 -9.04
N ARG A 79 -1.27 13.75 -7.86
CA ARG A 79 -0.73 12.43 -7.50
C ARG A 79 -1.50 11.87 -6.30
N PHE A 80 -2.05 10.68 -6.48
CA PHE A 80 -2.70 9.94 -5.40
C PHE A 80 -1.65 9.17 -4.61
N MET A 81 -1.64 9.39 -3.29
CA MET A 81 -0.75 8.73 -2.36
C MET A 81 -1.53 8.19 -1.17
N TRP A 82 -1.01 7.12 -0.60
CA TRP A 82 -1.50 6.53 0.63
C TRP A 82 -1.14 7.44 1.80
N LEU A 83 -2.18 7.91 2.46
CA LEU A 83 -2.09 8.80 3.60
C LEU A 83 -1.89 7.98 4.87
N MET A 84 -0.69 8.05 5.41
CA MET A 84 -0.29 7.29 6.59
C MET A 84 0.15 8.22 7.72
N LYS A 85 -0.22 7.86 8.94
CA LYS A 85 0.20 8.53 10.16
C LYS A 85 0.99 7.55 11.01
N GLU A 86 2.24 7.88 11.31
CA GLU A 86 3.01 7.08 12.27
C GLU A 86 2.34 7.19 13.65
N LYS A 87 2.21 6.05 14.33
CA LYS A 87 1.60 5.96 15.67
C LYS A 87 2.51 6.48 16.76
#